data_AF-A0A9K3D5W7-F1
#
_entry.id   AF-A0A9K3D5W7-F1
#
_cell.length_a   1.000
_cell.length_b   1.000
_cell.length_c   1.000
_cell.angle_alpha   90.00
_cell.angle_beta   90.00
_cell.angle_gamma   90.00
#
_symmetry.space_group_name_H-M   'P 1'
#
loop_
_entity.id
_entity.type
_entity.pdbx_description
1 polymer ?
#
loop_
_entity_poly.entity_id
_entity_poly.type
_entity_poly.pdbx_seq_one_letter_code
_entity_poly.pdbx_strand_id
1 'polypeptide(L)'
;VCVCLFYTSGTTGVPKGTTGVPKGVMCTQKAFLITAAAYIRVLPLRSTDTITDQHIVFSYLPTAHVFSHASEMMAIMVGWKIGYFSGSTARMISDAQALGPTIMAMVPRVAAKIRQSIEAGINEKGGITKMMFNMAVKSKIKALKKAKPETPIALGKGGIWDK
;
A
#
# COMPACT_ATOMS: atom_id res chain seq x y z
N VAL A 1 18.56 -23.49 -4.21
CA VAL A 1 17.37 -23.57 -5.09
C VAL A 1 16.90 -22.15 -5.39
N CYS A 2 17.00 -21.73 -6.66
CA CYS A 2 16.38 -20.49 -7.15
C CYS A 2 14.88 -20.74 -7.29
N VAL A 3 14.03 -19.81 -6.84
CA VAL A 3 12.57 -20.01 -6.83
C VAL A 3 11.86 -19.09 -7.82
N CYS A 4 12.29 -17.83 -7.95
CA CYS A 4 11.67 -16.90 -8.89
C CYS A 4 12.68 -15.95 -9.54
N LEU A 5 12.40 -15.57 -10.79
CA LEU A 5 13.09 -14.52 -11.53
C LEU A 5 12.17 -13.30 -11.64
N PHE A 6 12.62 -12.16 -11.12
CA PHE A 6 11.91 -10.89 -11.24
C PHE A 6 12.58 -10.03 -12.30
N TYR A 7 11.86 -9.72 -13.37
CA TYR A 7 12.35 -8.81 -14.40
C TYR A 7 12.07 -7.38 -13.99
N THR A 8 13.12 -6.56 -13.92
CA THR A 8 13.00 -5.14 -13.57
C THR A 8 13.41 -4.29 -14.75
N SER A 9 12.52 -3.40 -15.18
CA SER A 9 12.85 -2.27 -16.03
C SER A 9 13.33 -1.13 -15.13
N GLY A 10 14.64 -1.05 -14.86
CA GLY A 10 15.20 0.08 -14.11
C GLY A 10 14.95 1.43 -14.81
N THR A 11 15.20 2.55 -14.12
CA THR A 11 15.20 3.87 -14.76
C THR A 11 16.40 4.02 -15.68
N THR A 12 16.25 3.51 -16.90
CA THR A 12 17.08 3.91 -18.04
C THR A 12 16.15 4.51 -19.09
N GLY A 13 16.02 5.84 -19.10
CA GLY A 13 15.53 6.55 -20.28
C GLY A 13 16.32 7.84 -20.45
N VAL A 14 16.82 8.27 -21.61
CA VAL A 14 17.00 7.72 -22.99
C VAL A 14 18.14 8.57 -23.62
N PRO A 15 19.03 8.14 -24.56
CA PRO A 15 19.59 6.83 -24.89
C PRO A 15 21.11 6.79 -24.58
N LYS A 16 21.60 5.89 -23.72
CA LYS A 16 23.03 5.53 -23.68
C LYS A 16 23.23 4.32 -22.77
N GLY A 17 23.51 3.17 -23.38
CA GLY A 17 24.56 2.30 -22.83
C GLY A 17 24.19 1.06 -22.02
N THR A 18 22.95 0.55 -22.02
CA THR A 18 22.75 -0.90 -21.80
C THR A 18 21.61 -1.39 -22.69
N THR A 19 21.82 -2.52 -23.36
CA THR A 19 20.88 -3.19 -24.26
C THR A 19 19.48 -3.26 -23.62
N GLY A 20 18.42 -2.98 -24.39
CA GLY A 20 17.02 -2.89 -23.94
C GLY A 20 16.39 -4.21 -23.47
N VAL A 21 17.18 -5.08 -22.85
CA VAL A 21 16.79 -6.38 -22.31
C VAL A 21 16.54 -6.23 -20.82
N PRO A 22 15.32 -6.51 -20.32
CA PRO A 22 15.02 -6.53 -18.90
C PRO A 22 15.99 -7.45 -18.15
N LYS A 23 16.63 -6.94 -17.08
CA LYS A 23 17.51 -7.76 -16.24
C LYS A 23 16.65 -8.60 -15.30
N GLY A 24 16.87 -9.92 -15.30
CA GLY A 24 16.22 -10.87 -14.39
C GLY A 24 17.00 -10.97 -13.08
N VAL A 25 16.37 -10.57 -11.98
CA VAL A 25 16.92 -10.73 -10.63
C VAL A 25 16.53 -12.11 -10.11
N MET A 26 17.52 -12.92 -9.76
CA MET A 26 17.30 -14.21 -9.09
C MET A 26 16.99 -14.01 -7.63
N CYS A 27 15.77 -14.35 -7.22
CA CYS A 27 15.36 -14.35 -5.82
C CYS A 27 15.29 -15.79 -5.30
N THR A 28 15.99 -16.04 -4.20
CA THR A 28 15.98 -17.33 -3.50
C THR A 28 14.81 -17.40 -2.52
N GLN A 29 14.35 -18.61 -2.21
CA GLN A 29 13.31 -18.81 -1.18
C GLN A 29 13.68 -18.16 0.16
N LYS A 30 14.95 -18.27 0.54
CA LYS A 30 15.47 -17.69 1.79
C LYS A 30 15.29 -16.17 1.82
N ALA A 31 15.52 -15.49 0.69
CA ALA A 31 15.32 -14.04 0.61
C ALA A 31 13.85 -13.66 0.84
N PHE A 32 12.91 -14.42 0.27
CA PHE A 32 11.49 -14.18 0.51
C PHE A 32 11.05 -14.46 1.94
N LEU A 33 11.52 -15.55 2.55
CA LEU A 33 11.19 -15.87 3.94
C LEU A 33 11.69 -14.79 4.91
N ILE A 34 12.93 -14.32 4.73
CA ILE A 34 13.50 -13.22 5.54
C ILE A 34 12.69 -11.94 5.33
N THR A 35 12.32 -11.64 4.08
CA THR A 35 11.53 -10.46 3.75
C THR A 35 10.15 -10.53 4.40
N ALA A 36 9.42 -11.63 4.25
CA ALA A 36 8.12 -11.82 4.90
C ALA A 36 8.21 -11.68 6.42
N ALA A 37 9.21 -12.29 7.06
CA ALA A 37 9.43 -12.17 8.50
C ALA A 37 9.78 -10.72 8.94
N ALA A 38 10.49 -9.96 8.10
CA ALA A 38 10.77 -8.55 8.35
C ALA A 38 9.50 -7.69 8.21
N TYR A 39 8.66 -7.96 7.20
CA TYR A 39 7.38 -7.26 7.02
C TYR A 39 6.49 -7.41 8.24
N ILE A 40 6.34 -8.62 8.78
CA ILE A 40 5.54 -8.87 9.99
C ILE A 40 6.02 -8.02 11.18
N ARG A 41 7.34 -7.79 11.31
CA ARG A 41 7.90 -6.98 12.40
C ARG A 41 7.74 -5.48 12.22
N VAL A 42 7.71 -5.01 10.98
CA VAL A 42 7.65 -3.57 10.66
C VAL A 42 6.22 -3.07 10.51
N LEU A 43 5.29 -3.97 10.19
CA LEU A 43 3.88 -3.60 10.10
C LEU A 43 3.40 -3.04 11.45
N PRO A 44 2.82 -1.82 11.46
CA PRO A 44 2.26 -1.22 12.66
C PRO A 44 0.89 -1.87 12.95
N LEU A 45 0.89 -3.17 13.21
CA LEU A 45 -0.26 -3.84 13.82
C LEU A 45 -0.47 -3.20 15.19
N ARG A 46 -1.72 -2.91 15.56
CA ARG A 46 -1.99 -2.28 16.86
C ARG A 46 -1.49 -3.22 17.94
N SER A 47 -1.08 -2.69 19.08
CA SER A 47 -0.68 -3.50 20.24
C SER A 47 -1.78 -4.46 20.73
N THR A 48 -3.02 -4.26 20.29
CA THR A 48 -4.20 -5.10 20.54
C THR A 48 -4.45 -6.16 19.47
N ASP A 49 -3.84 -6.02 18.30
CA ASP A 49 -4.07 -6.90 17.17
C ASP A 49 -3.03 -8.02 17.25
N THR A 50 -3.51 -9.23 17.51
CA THR A 50 -2.68 -10.42 17.40
C THR A 50 -2.39 -10.72 15.94
N ILE A 51 -1.23 -11.31 15.65
CA ILE A 51 -0.90 -11.84 14.32
C ILE A 51 -2.01 -12.79 13.80
N THR A 52 -2.76 -13.40 14.72
CA THR A 52 -3.90 -14.31 14.52
C THR A 52 -5.19 -13.62 14.08
N ASP A 53 -5.29 -12.30 14.16
CA ASP A 53 -6.47 -11.59 13.69
C ASP A 53 -6.62 -11.74 12.17
N GLN A 54 -7.86 -11.90 11.72
CA GLN A 54 -8.17 -12.12 10.31
C GLN A 54 -8.00 -10.82 9.51
N HIS A 55 -6.77 -10.46 9.21
CA HIS A 55 -6.47 -9.33 8.35
C HIS A 55 -6.71 -9.68 6.87
N ILE A 56 -7.12 -8.65 6.12
CA ILE A 56 -7.34 -8.75 4.68
C ILE A 56 -6.28 -7.90 3.97
N VAL A 57 -5.45 -8.55 3.16
CA VAL A 57 -4.45 -7.90 2.30
C VAL A 57 -5.06 -7.67 0.91
N PHE A 58 -5.02 -6.43 0.43
CA PHE A 58 -5.49 -6.11 -0.91
C PHE A 58 -4.36 -6.17 -1.94
N SER A 59 -4.38 -7.19 -2.80
CA SER A 59 -3.46 -7.35 -3.92
C SER A 59 -4.06 -6.75 -5.19
N TYR A 60 -3.66 -5.51 -5.47
CA TYR A 60 -4.00 -4.82 -6.71
C TYR A 60 -2.80 -4.61 -7.65
N LEU A 61 -1.59 -4.88 -7.16
CA LEU A 61 -0.40 -4.84 -8.00
C LEU A 61 -0.25 -6.18 -8.72
N PRO A 62 0.33 -6.19 -9.92
CA PRO A 62 0.72 -7.44 -10.56
C PRO A 62 1.64 -8.25 -9.65
N THR A 63 1.39 -9.55 -9.49
CA THR A 63 2.27 -10.46 -8.73
C THR A 63 3.70 -10.52 -9.31
N ALA A 64 3.87 -10.15 -10.59
CA ALA A 64 5.18 -9.94 -11.20
C ALA A 64 6.02 -8.83 -10.54
N HIS A 65 5.41 -7.95 -9.74
CA HIS A 65 6.11 -6.95 -8.96
C HIS A 65 6.50 -7.52 -7.59
N VAL A 66 7.79 -7.50 -7.25
CA VAL A 66 8.34 -8.10 -6.01
C VAL A 66 7.65 -7.61 -4.73
N PHE A 67 7.16 -6.36 -4.72
CA PHE A 67 6.41 -5.81 -3.59
C PHE A 67 5.07 -6.53 -3.35
N SER A 68 4.30 -6.79 -4.42
CA SER A 68 3.02 -7.51 -4.30
C SER A 68 3.27 -8.96 -3.87
N HIS A 69 4.26 -9.58 -4.50
CA HIS A 69 4.63 -10.95 -4.19
C HIS A 69 5.09 -11.13 -2.73
N ALA A 70 5.90 -10.20 -2.21
CA ALA A 70 6.31 -10.23 -0.81
C ALA A 70 5.12 -10.06 0.14
N SER A 71 4.16 -9.16 -0.17
CA SER A 71 2.96 -9.00 0.66
C SER A 71 2.02 -10.22 0.63
N GLU A 72 1.89 -10.88 -0.53
CA GLU A 72 1.11 -12.11 -0.66
C GLU A 72 1.78 -13.27 0.08
N MET A 73 3.10 -13.45 -0.05
CA MET A 73 3.84 -14.48 0.69
C MET A 73 3.74 -14.28 2.19
N MET A 74 3.79 -13.04 2.67
CA MET A 74 3.57 -12.72 4.06
C MET A 74 2.14 -13.11 4.50
N ALA A 75 1.12 -12.73 3.72
CA ALA A 75 -0.27 -13.10 4.01
C ALA A 75 -0.45 -14.63 4.09
N ILE A 76 0.15 -15.37 3.16
CA ILE A 76 0.12 -16.85 3.14
C ILE A 76 0.85 -17.43 4.36
N MET A 77 2.01 -16.88 4.73
CA MET A 77 2.79 -17.37 5.87
C MET A 77 2.05 -17.20 7.21
N VAL A 78 1.28 -16.12 7.34
CA VAL A 78 0.50 -15.81 8.54
C VAL A 78 -0.89 -16.46 8.54
N GLY A 79 -1.44 -16.76 7.35
CA GLY A 79 -2.81 -17.28 7.20
C GLY A 79 -3.87 -16.18 7.03
N TRP A 80 -3.48 -15.01 6.53
CA TRP A 80 -4.38 -13.90 6.24
C TRP A 80 -5.12 -14.07 4.91
N LYS A 81 -6.23 -13.34 4.75
CA LYS A 81 -7.03 -13.36 3.53
C LYS A 81 -6.42 -12.42 2.49
N ILE A 82 -6.40 -12.83 1.23
CA ILE A 82 -5.94 -12.01 0.11
C ILE A 82 -7.16 -11.68 -0.76
N GLY A 83 -7.41 -10.38 -0.97
CA GLY A 83 -8.40 -9.92 -1.93
C GLY A 83 -7.74 -9.41 -3.20
N TYR A 84 -8.15 -9.95 -4.34
CA TYR A 84 -7.66 -9.55 -5.66
C TYR A 84 -8.59 -8.50 -6.28
N PHE A 85 -8.00 -7.51 -6.96
CA PHE A 85 -8.76 -6.51 -7.70
C PHE A 85 -9.34 -7.08 -9.01
N SER A 86 -10.36 -6.42 -9.56
CA SER A 86 -11.09 -6.84 -10.77
C SER A 86 -10.31 -6.72 -12.10
N GLY A 87 -9.00 -6.46 -12.06
CA GLY A 87 -8.14 -6.33 -13.25
C GLY A 87 -8.08 -4.92 -13.87
N SER A 88 -8.93 -3.98 -13.42
CA SER A 88 -8.88 -2.58 -13.87
C SER A 88 -8.42 -1.63 -12.77
N THR A 89 -7.32 -0.92 -13.00
CA THR A 89 -6.80 0.13 -12.08
C THR A 89 -7.79 1.28 -11.89
N ALA A 90 -8.77 1.44 -12.78
CA ALA A 90 -9.85 2.42 -12.63
C ALA A 90 -10.80 2.04 -11.50
N ARG A 91 -11.14 0.76 -11.36
CA ARG A 91 -12.05 0.21 -10.35
C ARG A 91 -11.37 -0.21 -9.05
N MET A 92 -10.04 -0.13 -8.99
CA MET A 92 -9.27 -0.45 -7.79
C MET A 92 -9.80 0.24 -6.50
N ILE A 93 -10.23 1.51 -6.58
CA ILE A 93 -10.74 2.23 -5.41
C ILE A 93 -12.10 1.69 -4.97
N SER A 94 -13.01 1.41 -5.92
CA SER A 94 -14.32 0.82 -5.60
C SER A 94 -14.18 -0.61 -5.09
N ASP A 95 -13.24 -1.39 -5.65
CA ASP A 95 -12.96 -2.76 -5.22
C ASP A 95 -12.39 -2.76 -3.79
N ALA A 96 -11.48 -1.82 -3.50
CA ALA A 96 -10.97 -1.63 -2.13
C ALA A 96 -12.08 -1.21 -1.16
N GLN A 97 -13.02 -0.35 -1.57
CA GLN A 97 -14.16 0.03 -0.73
C GLN A 97 -15.10 -1.14 -0.43
N ALA A 98 -15.35 -1.99 -1.42
CA ALA A 98 -16.18 -3.18 -1.24
C ALA A 98 -15.50 -4.24 -0.36
N LEU A 99 -14.18 -4.40 -0.50
CA LEU A 99 -13.40 -5.38 0.25
C LEU A 99 -13.12 -4.95 1.70
N GLY A 100 -12.92 -3.66 1.95
CA GLY A 100 -12.54 -3.14 3.28
C GLY A 100 -11.20 -3.68 3.79
N PRO A 101 -10.09 -3.57 3.03
CA PRO A 101 -8.84 -4.21 3.40
C PRO A 101 -8.19 -3.57 4.62
N THR A 102 -7.63 -4.41 5.49
CA THR A 102 -6.85 -3.95 6.64
C THR A 102 -5.45 -3.49 6.23
N ILE A 103 -4.88 -4.12 5.21
CA ILE A 103 -3.52 -3.86 4.75
C ILE A 103 -3.54 -3.67 3.24
N MET A 104 -2.96 -2.55 2.80
CA MET A 104 -2.85 -2.21 1.38
C MET A 104 -1.45 -1.67 1.07
N ALA A 105 -0.84 -2.22 0.02
CA ALA A 105 0.41 -1.72 -0.55
C ALA A 105 0.21 -0.30 -1.08
N MET A 106 0.81 0.73 -0.46
CA MET A 106 0.67 2.12 -0.91
C MET A 106 1.87 2.53 -1.76
N VAL A 107 1.63 2.91 -3.02
CA VAL A 107 2.64 3.50 -3.91
C VAL A 107 2.33 4.98 -4.19
N PRO A 108 3.33 5.85 -4.45
CA PRO A 108 3.10 7.29 -4.60
C PRO A 108 2.06 7.66 -5.66
N ARG A 109 2.03 6.93 -6.78
CA ARG A 109 1.05 7.14 -7.86
C ARG A 109 -0.38 6.87 -7.41
N VAL A 110 -0.59 5.83 -6.58
CA VAL A 110 -1.91 5.48 -6.05
C VAL A 110 -2.33 6.48 -4.98
N ALA A 111 -1.42 6.90 -4.11
CA ALA A 111 -1.69 7.97 -3.14
C ALA A 111 -2.12 9.28 -3.83
N ALA A 112 -1.44 9.66 -4.92
CA ALA A 112 -1.82 10.82 -5.73
C ALA A 112 -3.22 10.69 -6.34
N LYS A 113 -3.56 9.50 -6.86
CA LYS A 113 -4.90 9.23 -7.43
C LYS A 113 -6.00 9.31 -6.36
N ILE A 114 -5.77 8.74 -5.18
CA ILE A 114 -6.70 8.83 -4.05
C ILE A 114 -6.90 10.29 -3.66
N ARG A 115 -5.81 11.07 -3.57
CA ARG A 115 -5.88 12.50 -3.28
C ARG A 115 -6.73 13.25 -4.31
N GLN A 116 -6.49 13.03 -5.61
CA GLN A 116 -7.26 13.67 -6.67
C GLN A 116 -8.76 13.32 -6.57
N SER A 117 -9.09 12.05 -6.29
CA SER A 117 -10.48 11.61 -6.09
C SER A 117 -11.14 12.32 -4.91
N ILE A 118 -10.42 12.51 -3.80
CA ILE A 118 -10.91 13.23 -2.62
C ILE A 118 -11.11 14.71 -2.94
N GLU A 119 -10.13 15.35 -3.57
CA GLU A 119 -10.20 16.77 -3.95
C GLU A 119 -11.35 17.05 -4.92
N ALA A 120 -11.59 16.14 -5.89
CA ALA A 120 -12.72 16.22 -6.81
C ALA A 120 -14.07 16.19 -6.05
N GLY A 121 -14.27 15.22 -5.16
CA GLY A 121 -15.51 15.11 -4.38
C GLY A 121 -15.75 16.28 -3.41
N ILE A 122 -14.68 16.90 -2.91
CA ILE A 122 -14.79 18.11 -2.06
C ILE A 122 -15.12 19.35 -2.90
N ASN A 123 -14.54 19.47 -4.09
CA ASN A 123 -14.85 20.56 -5.00
C ASN A 123 -16.31 20.51 -5.49
N GLU A 124 -16.84 19.30 -5.70
CA GLU A 124 -18.24 19.09 -6.06
C GLU A 124 -19.20 19.51 -4.93
N LYS A 125 -18.90 19.19 -3.67
CA LYS A 125 -19.72 19.58 -2.52
C LYS A 125 -19.64 21.08 -2.17
N GLY A 126 -18.51 21.73 -2.49
CA GLY A 126 -18.34 23.18 -2.36
C GLY A 126 -18.45 23.74 -0.93
N GLY A 127 -18.29 25.06 -0.82
CA GLY A 127 -18.63 25.83 0.39
C GLY A 127 -17.91 25.42 1.68
N ILE A 128 -18.70 25.20 2.74
CA ILE A 128 -18.25 24.96 4.12
C ILE A 128 -17.46 23.65 4.24
N THR A 129 -17.84 22.60 3.50
CA THR A 129 -17.16 21.30 3.52
C THR A 129 -15.72 21.41 3.04
N LYS A 130 -15.45 22.23 2.02
CA LYS A 130 -14.09 22.50 1.53
C LYS A 130 -13.25 23.28 2.55
N MET A 131 -13.85 24.25 3.24
CA MET A 131 -13.18 25.00 4.30
C MET A 131 -12.81 24.10 5.48
N MET A 132 -13.75 23.28 5.97
CA MET A 132 -13.51 22.32 7.05
C MET A 132 -12.43 21.29 6.70
N PHE A 133 -12.46 20.74 5.49
CA PHE A 133 -11.42 19.82 5.03
C PHE A 133 -10.04 20.47 5.01
N ASN A 134 -9.93 21.67 4.45
CA ASN A 134 -8.66 22.40 4.40
C ASN A 134 -8.12 22.74 5.79
N MET A 135 -9.01 23.08 6.74
CA MET A 135 -8.63 23.28 8.14
C MET A 135 -8.13 21.99 8.80
N ALA A 136 -8.83 20.87 8.59
CA ALA A 136 -8.43 19.56 9.12
C ALA A 136 -7.06 19.12 8.58
N VAL A 137 -6.82 19.27 7.27
CA VAL A 137 -5.53 18.95 6.64
C VAL A 137 -4.41 19.83 7.19
N LYS A 138 -4.63 21.14 7.31
CA LYS A 138 -3.64 22.08 7.89
C LYS A 138 -3.31 21.72 9.33
N SER A 139 -4.31 21.39 10.14
CA SER A 139 -4.12 20.96 11.54
C SER A 139 -3.27 19.68 11.62
N LYS A 140 -3.58 18.68 10.79
CA LYS A 140 -2.81 17.43 10.75
C LYS A 140 -1.37 17.64 10.30
N ILE A 141 -1.12 18.46 9.27
CA ILE A 141 0.24 18.79 8.82
C ILE A 141 1.02 19.51 9.93
N LYS A 142 0.38 20.43 10.66
CA LYS A 142 1.01 21.12 11.80
C LYS A 142 1.35 20.15 12.92
N ALA A 143 0.47 19.20 13.23
CA ALA A 143 0.73 18.14 14.20
C ALA A 143 1.90 17.25 13.78
N LEU A 144 1.96 16.84 12.50
CA LEU A 144 3.07 16.04 11.97
C LEU A 144 4.41 16.78 11.99
N LYS A 145 4.42 18.09 11.73
CA LYS A 145 5.65 18.91 11.84
C LYS A 145 6.13 19.09 13.28
N LYS A 146 5.22 19.02 14.25
CA LYS A 146 5.53 19.18 15.68
C LYS A 146 5.86 17.83 16.35
N ALA A 147 5.31 16.73 15.86
CA ALA A 147 5.61 15.39 16.35
C ALA A 147 6.97 14.91 15.79
N LYS A 148 7.84 14.39 16.67
CA LYS A 148 9.01 13.59 16.28
C LYS A 148 8.55 12.34 15.50
N PRO A 149 9.37 11.78 14.59
CA PRO A 149 8.97 10.76 13.60
C PRO A 149 8.72 9.35 14.17
N GLU A 150 8.24 9.24 15.41
CA GLU A 150 8.18 7.99 16.17
C GLU A 150 6.76 7.55 16.50
N THR A 151 5.74 8.32 16.09
CA THR A 151 4.36 7.85 16.22
C THR A 151 4.01 7.03 14.97
N PRO A 152 3.82 5.69 15.09
CA PRO A 152 3.20 4.95 14.02
C PRO A 152 1.88 5.61 13.70
N ILE A 153 1.49 5.54 12.44
CA ILE A 153 0.19 6.02 11.95
C ILE A 153 -0.86 5.13 12.62
N ALA A 154 -1.14 5.38 13.90
CA ALA A 154 -2.26 4.81 14.60
C ALA A 154 -3.46 5.39 13.88
N LEU A 155 -4.11 4.55 13.09
CA LEU A 155 -5.50 4.70 12.73
C LEU A 155 -6.27 4.71 14.05
N GLY A 156 -6.33 5.88 14.68
CA GLY A 156 -7.25 6.14 15.79
C GLY A 156 -8.66 5.84 15.31
N LYS A 157 -9.52 5.36 16.22
CA LYS A 157 -10.94 5.12 15.94
C LYS A 157 -11.54 6.36 15.24
N GLY A 158 -12.18 6.15 14.10
CA GLY A 158 -12.69 7.19 13.19
C GLY A 158 -11.99 7.23 11.82
N GLY A 159 -11.32 6.15 11.41
CA GLY A 159 -10.79 6.03 10.05
C GLY A 159 -11.89 5.83 9.00
N ILE A 160 -11.57 5.99 7.71
CA ILE A 160 -12.51 5.80 6.59
C ILE A 160 -13.15 4.39 6.53
N TRP A 161 -12.68 3.47 7.36
CA TRP A 161 -13.12 2.07 7.45
C TRP A 161 -13.96 1.77 8.69
N ASP A 162 -14.07 2.71 9.64
CA ASP A 162 -14.95 2.58 10.79
C ASP A 162 -16.35 3.06 10.38
N LYS A 163 -17.34 2.14 10.38
CA LYS A 163 -18.76 2.47 10.27
C LYS A 163 -19.29 3.06 11.57
#